data_AF-A0A5R2MXA2-F1
#
_entry.id   AF-A0A5R2MXA2-F1
#
_cell.length_a   1.000
_cell.length_b   1.000
_cell.length_c   1.000
_cell.angle_alpha   90.00
_cell.angle_beta   90.00
_cell.angle_gamma   90.00
#
_symmetry.space_group_name_H-M   'P 1'
#
loop_
_entity.id
_entity.type
_entity.pdbx_description
1 polymer ?
#
loop_
_entity_poly.entity_id
_entity_poly.type
_entity_poly.pdbx_seq_one_letter_code
_entity_poly.pdbx_strand_id
1 'polypeptide(L)' 'MTNENTLPGNETAELSGFAALGITGALLKATHNAGFAEPKPIQMQAIPPQLQGCDIFGIA' A
#
# COMPACT_ATOMS: atom_id res chain seq x y z
N MET A 1 -29.92 0.51 27.51
CA MET A 1 -29.25 -0.05 26.33
C MET A 1 -28.16 0.95 25.95
N THR A 2 -26.91 0.65 26.28
CA THR A 2 -25.78 1.52 25.97
C THR A 2 -25.30 1.20 24.56
N ASN A 3 -25.21 2.23 23.73
CA ASN A 3 -24.81 2.13 22.33
C ASN A 3 -23.28 2.12 22.29
N GLU A 4 -22.69 0.99 22.60
CA GLU A 4 -21.24 0.77 22.53
C GLU A 4 -20.87 0.33 21.10
N ASN A 5 -20.69 1.29 20.19
CA ASN A 5 -19.87 1.00 19.00
C ASN A 5 -18.98 2.19 18.67
N THR A 6 -18.22 2.63 19.66
CA THR A 6 -16.96 3.32 19.42
C THR A 6 -15.91 2.23 19.25
N LEU A 7 -15.47 1.99 18.01
CA LEU A 7 -14.24 1.29 17.71
C LEU A 7 -13.14 2.37 17.57
N PRO A 8 -12.28 2.62 18.57
CA PRO A 8 -11.09 3.42 18.37
C PRO A 8 -10.01 2.49 17.80
N GLY A 9 -9.90 2.46 16.48
CA GLY A 9 -8.99 1.57 15.75
C GLY A 9 -8.04 2.31 14.81
N ASN A 10 -7.29 3.28 15.35
CA ASN A 10 -5.99 3.74 14.84
C ASN A 10 -5.92 4.17 13.34
N GLU A 11 -6.34 5.40 13.02
CA GLU A 11 -6.15 6.09 11.72
C GLU A 11 -4.68 6.40 11.36
N THR A 12 -3.71 5.94 12.16
CA THR A 12 -2.27 6.14 11.90
C THR A 12 -1.51 4.85 12.13
N ALA A 13 -1.88 3.77 11.44
CA ALA A 13 -0.96 2.65 11.28
C ALA A 13 0.14 3.11 10.31
N GLU A 14 1.39 3.17 10.78
CA GLU A 14 2.57 3.44 9.94
C GLU A 14 2.47 2.63 8.65
N LEU A 15 2.31 3.31 7.52
CA LEU A 15 2.18 2.66 6.22
C LEU A 15 3.52 1.99 5.90
N SER A 16 3.51 0.67 5.72
CA SER A 16 4.71 -0.14 5.44
C SER A 16 4.55 -0.94 4.14
N GLY A 17 5.67 -1.42 3.59
CA GLY A 17 5.70 -2.23 2.37
C GLY A 17 5.00 -1.54 1.19
N PHE A 18 4.09 -2.26 0.52
CA PHE A 18 3.32 -1.71 -0.60
C PHE A 18 2.34 -0.61 -0.19
N ALA A 19 1.85 -0.59 1.06
CA ALA A 19 0.96 0.46 1.55
C ALA A 19 1.68 1.82 1.60
N ALA A 20 2.98 1.82 1.92
CA ALA A 20 3.82 3.02 1.91
C ALA A 20 4.00 3.63 0.52
N LEU A 21 3.80 2.83 -0.54
CA LEU A 21 3.90 3.27 -1.94
C LEU A 21 2.58 3.80 -2.50
N GLY A 22 1.53 3.91 -1.68
CA GLY A 22 0.20 4.38 -2.09
C GLY A 22 -0.70 3.27 -2.65
N ILE A 23 -0.30 2.00 -2.56
CA ILE A 23 -1.17 0.86 -2.92
C ILE A 23 -2.15 0.60 -1.79
N THR A 24 -3.45 0.55 -2.11
CA THR A 24 -4.52 0.39 -1.11
C THR A 24 -5.56 -0.65 -1.54
N GLY A 25 -6.49 -0.96 -0.64
CA GLY A 25 -7.69 -1.75 -0.93
C GLY A 25 -7.41 -3.16 -1.44
N ALA A 26 -8.14 -3.57 -2.48
CA ALA A 26 -8.08 -4.92 -3.03
C ALA A 26 -6.69 -5.27 -3.58
N LEU A 27 -5.96 -4.28 -4.12
CA LEU A 27 -4.62 -4.50 -4.67
C LEU A 27 -3.61 -4.75 -3.55
N LEU A 28 -3.66 -3.99 -2.46
CA LEU A 28 -2.82 -4.23 -1.27
C LEU A 28 -3.10 -5.61 -0.66
N LYS A 29 -4.38 -6.00 -0.57
CA LYS A 29 -4.75 -7.36 -0.11
C LYS A 29 -4.15 -8.44 -1.01
N ALA A 30 -4.15 -8.22 -2.33
CA ALA A 30 -3.58 -9.16 -3.29
C ALA A 30 -2.06 -9.30 -3.14
N THR A 31 -1.32 -8.21 -2.89
CA THR A 31 0.13 -8.30 -2.66
C THR A 31 0.44 -9.16 -1.44
N HIS A 32 -0.30 -8.99 -0.34
CA HIS A 32 -0.15 -9.82 0.85
C HIS A 32 -0.49 -11.30 0.59
N ASN A 33 -1.61 -11.57 -0.10
CA ASN A 33 -2.01 -12.94 -0.43
C ASN A 33 -1.00 -13.64 -1.36
N ALA A 34 -0.31 -12.89 -2.21
CA ALA A 34 0.76 -13.40 -3.07
C ALA A 34 2.10 -13.59 -2.35
N GLY A 35 2.20 -13.21 -1.07
CA GLY A 35 3.44 -13.27 -0.30
C GLY A 35 4.43 -12.13 -0.62
N PHE A 36 3.98 -11.06 -1.26
CA PHE A 36 4.80 -9.88 -1.51
C PHE A 36 4.80 -8.98 -0.27
N ALA A 37 5.79 -9.19 0.60
CA ALA A 37 5.97 -8.42 1.82
C ALA A 37 6.74 -7.11 1.60
N GLU A 38 7.88 -7.19 0.91
CA GLU A 38 8.77 -6.04 0.67
C GLU A 38 8.84 -5.70 -0.83
N PRO A 39 8.59 -4.43 -1.21
CA PRO A 39 8.78 -3.99 -2.57
C PRO A 39 10.27 -3.98 -2.95
N LYS A 40 10.57 -4.52 -4.14
CA LYS A 40 11.93 -4.50 -4.73
C LYS A 40 12.36 -3.06 -5.05
N PRO A 41 13.67 -2.79 -5.19
CA PRO A 41 14.19 -1.45 -5.51
C PRO A 41 13.50 -0.76 -6.70
N ILE A 42 13.29 -1.47 -7.81
CA ILE A 42 12.57 -0.91 -8.96
C ILE A 42 11.11 -0.59 -8.64
N GLN A 43 10.43 -1.38 -7.80
CA GLN A 43 9.03 -1.16 -7.45
C GLN A 43 8.86 0.07 -6.55
N MET A 44 9.78 0.28 -5.61
CA MET A 44 9.81 1.50 -4.79
C MET A 44 10.00 2.76 -5.63
N GLN A 45 10.75 2.67 -6.73
CA GLN A 45 11.02 3.81 -7.62
C GLN A 45 9.93 4.02 -8.68
N ALA A 46 9.33 2.94 -9.17
CA ALA A 46 8.37 3.00 -10.28
C ALA A 46 6.92 3.16 -9.84
N ILE A 47 6.51 2.60 -8.69
CA ILE A 47 5.10 2.65 -8.29
C ILE A 47 4.62 4.09 -8.02
N PRO A 48 5.33 4.92 -7.24
CA PRO A 48 4.86 6.28 -6.96
C PRO A 48 4.64 7.16 -8.21
N PRO A 49 5.59 7.30 -9.15
CA PRO A 49 5.36 8.07 -10.38
C PRO A 49 4.27 7.45 -11.26
N GLN A 50 4.08 6.12 -11.24
CA GLN A 50 3.02 5.47 -12.02
C GLN A 50 1.64 5.88 -11.50
N LEU A 51 1.48 5.94 -10.18
CA LEU A 51 0.24 6.39 -9.54
C LEU A 51 -0.03 7.88 -9.79
N GLN A 52 1.01 8.66 -10.06
CA GLN A 52 0.91 10.07 -10.45
C GLN A 52 0.58 10.26 -11.94
N GLY A 53 0.50 9.17 -12.72
CA GLY A 53 0.23 9.21 -14.16
C GLY A 53 1.44 9.63 -15.00
N CYS A 54 2.66 9.58 -14.44
CA CYS A 54 3.88 9.83 -15.21
C CYS A 54 4.22 8.63 -16.10
N ASP A 55 4.81 8.90 -17.26
CA ASP A 55 5.45 7.86 -18.07
C ASP A 55 6.70 7.33 -17.35
N ILE A 56 6.93 6.02 -17.43
CA ILE A 56 8.05 5.35 -16.78
C ILE A 56 8.80 4.47 -17.78
N PHE A 57 10.13 4.59 -17.77
CA PHE A 57 11.03 3.64 -18.40
C PHE A 57 11.78 2.84 -17.33
N GLY A 58 11.29 1.64 -17.04
CA GLY A 58 11.87 0.75 -16.01
C GLY A 58 12.92 -0.19 -16.56
N ILE A 59 14.01 -0.40 -15.81
CA ILE A 59 15.05 -1.40 -16.09
C ILE A 59 15.26 -2.21 -14.81
N ALA A 60 15.09 -3.53 -14.88
CA ALA A 60 15.02 -4.44 -13.73
C ALA A 60 16.02 -5.60 -13.84
#